data_AF-A0A845XXA7-F1
#
_entry.id   AF-A0A845XXA7-F1
#
_cell.length_a   1.000
_cell.length_b   1.000
_cell.length_c   1.000
_cell.angle_alpha   90.00
_cell.angle_beta   90.00
_cell.angle_gamma   90.00
#
_symmetry.space_group_name_H-M   'P 1'
#
loop_
_entity.id
_entity.type
_entity.pdbx_description
1 polymer ?
#
loop_
_entity_poly.entity_id
_entity_poly.type
_entity_poly.pdbx_seq_one_letter_code
_entity_poly.pdbx_strand_id
1 'polypeptide(L)'
;MLSSTTDKTTSNLLTLASWMAGDFSNQKQAIDNPQLYAHIHVFFRPLPFDFFSGIGFYSEQAYDYDLWSPYRQGVHRLIDKGDHSYIENYSLNDPILYAGAAREPDILKTITPDVIERRYNCSMIFWREGDMFRGSVEPGCQ
;
A
#
# COMPACT_ATOMS: atom_id res chain seq x y z
N MET A 1 -13.65 28.09 20.39
CA MET A 1 -14.15 26.73 20.05
C MET A 1 -13.12 26.07 19.16
N LEU A 2 -12.29 25.19 19.73
CA LEU A 2 -11.24 24.44 19.03
C LEU A 2 -11.72 22.98 18.97
N SER A 3 -12.42 22.58 17.89
CA SER A 3 -12.96 21.21 17.77
C SER A 3 -13.27 20.77 16.33
N SER A 4 -12.60 21.30 15.29
CA SER A 4 -12.96 20.97 13.90
C SER A 4 -11.83 20.37 13.03
N THR A 5 -10.61 20.27 13.55
CA THR A 5 -9.45 19.77 12.79
C THR A 5 -9.21 18.27 12.95
N THR A 6 -9.52 17.68 14.11
CA THR A 6 -9.27 16.26 14.41
C THR A 6 -10.25 15.30 13.72
N ASP A 7 -11.52 15.70 13.56
CA ASP A 7 -12.55 14.88 12.88
C ASP A 7 -12.35 14.80 11.36
N LYS A 8 -11.84 15.87 10.74
CA LYS A 8 -11.58 15.90 9.29
C LYS A 8 -10.35 15.09 8.88
N THR A 9 -9.37 14.94 9.77
CA THR A 9 -8.07 14.32 9.48
C THR A 9 -8.10 12.80 9.63
N THR A 10 -8.75 12.31 10.69
CA THR A 10 -9.10 10.88 10.80
C THR A 10 -9.95 10.42 9.61
N SER A 11 -10.86 11.28 9.13
CA SER A 11 -11.66 11.04 7.92
C SER A 11 -10.81 10.92 6.65
N ASN A 12 -9.73 11.70 6.52
CA ASN A 12 -8.84 11.61 5.36
C ASN A 12 -8.04 10.31 5.35
N LEU A 13 -7.46 9.88 6.49
CA LEU A 13 -6.70 8.63 6.55
C LEU A 13 -7.60 7.43 6.20
N LEU A 14 -8.81 7.38 6.76
CA LEU A 14 -9.79 6.33 6.47
C LEU A 14 -10.24 6.35 5.00
N THR A 15 -10.43 7.53 4.42
CA THR A 15 -10.76 7.66 3.00
C THR A 15 -9.62 7.15 2.12
N LEU A 16 -8.37 7.54 2.41
CA LEU A 16 -7.19 7.06 1.70
C LEU A 16 -7.06 5.53 1.80
N ALA A 17 -7.18 4.98 3.01
CA ALA A 17 -7.13 3.55 3.24
C ALA A 17 -8.22 2.80 2.44
N SER A 18 -9.43 3.34 2.43
CA SER A 18 -10.56 2.76 1.68
C SER A 18 -10.31 2.78 0.17
N TRP A 19 -9.68 3.83 -0.35
CA TRP A 19 -9.34 3.93 -1.77
C TRP A 19 -8.14 3.07 -2.16
N MET A 20 -7.19 2.88 -1.26
CA MET A 20 -6.05 2.00 -1.48
C MET A 20 -6.46 0.52 -1.48
N ALA A 21 -7.45 0.13 -0.67
CA ALA A 21 -7.91 -1.25 -0.57
C ALA A 21 -8.55 -1.74 -1.88
N GLY A 22 -7.77 -2.43 -2.72
CA GLY A 22 -8.27 -2.82 -4.03
C GLY A 22 -7.32 -3.67 -4.86
N ASP A 23 -7.83 -4.07 -6.01
CA ASP A 23 -7.12 -4.72 -7.10
C ASP A 23 -7.14 -3.75 -8.29
N PHE A 24 -5.96 -3.37 -8.76
CA PHE A 24 -5.79 -2.37 -9.79
C PHE A 24 -5.04 -2.98 -10.97
N SER A 25 -5.49 -2.68 -12.18
CA SER A 25 -4.81 -3.10 -13.39
C SER A 25 -4.67 -1.94 -14.38
N ASN A 26 -3.54 -1.90 -15.07
CA ASN A 26 -3.31 -0.96 -16.17
C ASN A 26 -3.75 -1.53 -17.54
N GLN A 27 -4.58 -2.57 -17.57
CA GLN A 27 -4.99 -3.30 -18.78
C GLN A 27 -5.27 -2.39 -19.99
N LYS A 28 -6.06 -1.33 -19.82
CA LYS A 28 -6.38 -0.39 -20.91
C LYS A 28 -5.12 0.28 -21.48
N GLN A 29 -4.22 0.76 -20.62
CA GLN A 29 -2.96 1.38 -21.03
C GLN A 29 -2.06 0.38 -21.78
N ALA A 30 -1.97 -0.85 -21.28
CA ALA A 30 -1.18 -1.91 -21.90
C ALA A 30 -1.74 -2.33 -23.27
N ILE A 31 -3.07 -2.43 -23.41
CA ILE A 31 -3.72 -2.70 -24.70
C ILE A 31 -3.52 -1.55 -25.69
N ASP A 32 -3.66 -0.31 -25.24
CA ASP A 32 -3.54 0.87 -26.10
C ASP A 32 -2.09 1.04 -26.61
N ASN A 33 -1.08 0.60 -25.84
CA ASN A 33 0.34 0.80 -26.14
C ASN A 33 1.23 -0.40 -25.72
N PRO A 34 1.06 -1.59 -26.34
CA PRO A 34 1.63 -2.85 -25.85
C PRO A 34 3.15 -2.95 -25.94
N GLN A 35 3.79 -2.15 -26.79
CA GLN A 35 5.26 -2.10 -26.90
C GLN A 35 5.91 -1.27 -25.78
N LEU A 36 5.14 -0.42 -25.10
CA LEU A 36 5.65 0.52 -24.09
C LEU A 36 5.30 0.11 -22.66
N TYR A 37 4.14 -0.51 -22.46
CA TYR A 37 3.66 -0.85 -21.12
C TYR A 37 3.35 -2.34 -21.02
N ALA A 38 4.01 -2.99 -20.07
CA ALA A 38 3.59 -4.30 -19.64
C ALA A 38 2.21 -4.22 -18.95
N HIS A 39 1.39 -5.25 -19.13
CA HIS A 39 0.15 -5.40 -18.38
C HIS A 39 0.48 -5.94 -16.98
N ILE A 40 0.20 -5.12 -15.97
CA ILE A 40 0.46 -5.40 -14.56
C ILE A 40 -0.81 -5.33 -13.73
N HIS A 41 -0.74 -5.97 -12.57
CA HIS A 41 -1.68 -5.84 -11.47
C HIS A 41 -0.95 -5.28 -10.25
N VAL A 42 -1.65 -4.42 -9.53
CA VAL A 42 -1.22 -3.88 -8.24
C VAL A 42 -2.32 -4.18 -7.24
N PHE A 43 -1.97 -4.93 -6.21
CA PHE A 43 -2.90 -5.33 -5.16
C PHE A 43 -2.53 -4.65 -3.86
N PHE A 44 -3.54 -4.21 -3.12
CA PHE A 44 -3.43 -3.81 -1.73
C PHE A 44 -4.50 -4.55 -0.93
N ARG A 45 -4.07 -5.31 0.08
CA ARG A 45 -4.95 -6.07 0.97
C ARG A 45 -4.81 -5.56 2.40
N PRO A 46 -5.91 -5.12 3.03
CA PRO A 46 -5.89 -4.75 4.44
C PRO A 46 -5.39 -5.91 5.30
N LEU A 47 -4.49 -5.60 6.23
CA LEU A 47 -4.09 -6.51 7.30
C LEU A 47 -5.02 -6.32 8.52
N PRO A 48 -5.13 -7.33 9.40
CA PRO A 48 -5.85 -7.18 10.67
C PRO A 48 -5.33 -5.98 11.46
N PHE A 49 -6.22 -5.24 12.12
CA PHE A 49 -5.87 -4.02 12.85
C PHE A 49 -4.76 -4.25 13.89
N ASP A 50 -4.81 -5.39 14.59
CA ASP A 50 -3.86 -5.76 15.63
C ASP A 50 -2.43 -5.97 15.11
N PHE A 51 -2.25 -6.18 13.80
CA PHE A 51 -0.93 -6.36 13.17
C PHE A 51 0.00 -5.16 13.44
N PHE A 52 -0.54 -3.94 13.33
CA PHE A 52 0.18 -2.70 13.64
C PHE A 52 -0.44 -1.90 14.80
N SER A 53 -1.49 -2.43 15.43
CA SER A 53 -2.42 -1.63 16.24
C SER A 53 -2.86 -0.37 15.47
N GLY A 54 -3.20 -0.55 14.19
CA GLY A 54 -3.41 0.52 13.22
C GLY A 54 -3.73 -0.01 11.82
N ILE A 55 -3.93 0.90 10.87
CA ILE A 55 -4.26 0.53 9.49
C ILE A 55 -3.00 0.02 8.79
N GLY A 56 -3.05 -1.23 8.34
CA GLY A 56 -1.97 -1.90 7.64
C GLY A 56 -2.43 -2.47 6.30
N PHE A 57 -1.49 -2.56 5.35
CA PHE A 57 -1.70 -3.25 4.08
C PHE A 57 -0.54 -4.17 3.76
N TYR A 58 -0.87 -5.28 3.15
CA TYR A 58 0.04 -6.03 2.31
C TYR A 58 -0.16 -5.59 0.85
N SER A 59 0.92 -5.48 0.07
CA SER A 59 0.83 -5.19 -1.36
C SER A 59 1.66 -6.14 -2.22
N GLU A 60 1.17 -6.37 -3.43
CA GLU A 60 1.86 -7.10 -4.48
C GLU A 60 1.76 -6.36 -5.80
N GLN A 61 2.82 -6.41 -6.59
CA GLN A 61 2.80 -6.00 -7.98
C GLN A 61 3.32 -7.16 -8.82
N ALA A 62 2.53 -7.57 -9.80
CA ALA A 62 2.81 -8.73 -10.64
C ALA A 62 2.45 -8.45 -12.10
N TYR A 63 3.08 -9.18 -13.02
CA TYR A 63 2.65 -9.18 -14.41
C TYR A 63 1.38 -10.02 -14.57
N ASP A 64 0.50 -9.62 -15.48
CA ASP A 64 -0.77 -10.34 -15.74
C ASP A 64 -0.57 -11.82 -16.06
N TYR A 65 0.51 -12.17 -16.78
CA TYR A 65 0.79 -13.55 -17.18
C TYR A 65 1.39 -14.42 -16.06
N ASP A 66 1.88 -13.84 -14.96
CA ASP A 66 2.46 -14.58 -13.83
C ASP A 66 2.20 -13.88 -12.50
N LEU A 67 1.00 -14.14 -11.96
CA LEU A 67 0.56 -13.58 -10.69
C LEU A 67 1.12 -14.31 -9.45
N TRP A 68 1.88 -15.40 -9.63
CA TRP A 68 2.52 -16.15 -8.54
C TRP A 68 3.99 -15.76 -8.34
N SER A 69 4.55 -14.98 -9.26
CA SER A 69 5.91 -14.41 -9.15
C SER A 69 5.86 -12.88 -9.15
N PRO A 70 5.29 -12.25 -8.10
CA PRO A 70 5.24 -10.79 -8.01
C PRO A 70 6.66 -10.21 -8.02
N TYR A 71 6.90 -9.20 -8.87
CA TYR A 71 8.20 -8.55 -8.97
C TYR A 71 8.43 -7.56 -7.81
N ARG A 72 7.37 -7.16 -7.10
CA ARG A 72 7.46 -6.32 -5.91
C ARG A 72 6.39 -6.72 -4.90
N GLN A 73 6.83 -6.91 -3.66
CA GLN A 73 5.96 -7.14 -2.52
C GLN A 73 6.33 -6.15 -1.41
N GLY A 74 5.37 -5.79 -0.56
CA GLY A 74 5.61 -4.87 0.54
C GLY A 74 4.53 -4.93 1.61
N VAL A 75 4.88 -4.48 2.80
CA VAL A 75 3.93 -4.23 3.87
C VAL A 75 3.95 -2.74 4.21
N HIS A 76 2.79 -2.17 4.49
CA HIS A 76 2.59 -0.75 4.65
C HIS A 76 1.81 -0.46 5.92
N ARG A 77 2.22 0.56 6.66
CA ARG A 77 1.46 1.08 7.80
C ARG A 77 1.05 2.52 7.52
N LEU A 78 -0.23 2.80 7.64
CA LEU A 78 -0.79 4.13 7.47
C LEU A 78 -0.86 4.82 8.84
N ILE A 79 -0.30 6.03 8.90
CA ILE A 79 -0.22 6.86 10.10
C ILE A 79 -0.84 8.22 9.81
N ASP A 80 -1.75 8.64 10.67
CA ASP A 80 -2.26 10.02 10.65
C ASP A 80 -1.23 10.95 11.30
N LYS A 81 -0.78 11.98 10.57
CA LYS A 81 0.06 13.07 11.11
C LYS A 81 -0.73 14.36 11.32
N GLY A 82 -2.04 14.32 11.15
CA GLY A 82 -2.92 15.48 11.18
C GLY A 82 -2.97 16.13 9.81
N ASP A 83 -1.98 16.94 9.45
CA ASP A 83 -1.98 17.68 8.18
C ASP A 83 -1.78 16.79 6.94
N HIS A 84 -1.18 15.61 7.11
CA HIS A 84 -0.95 14.63 6.04
C HIS A 84 -1.07 13.19 6.54
N SER A 85 -1.24 12.26 5.60
CA SER A 85 -1.13 10.83 5.87
C SER A 85 0.29 10.35 5.55
N TYR A 86 0.88 9.60 6.45
CA TYR A 86 2.24 9.08 6.32
C TYR A 86 2.20 7.56 6.22
N ILE A 87 2.82 7.01 5.18
CA ILE A 87 2.84 5.56 4.91
C ILE A 87 4.26 5.04 5.10
N GLU A 88 4.45 4.28 6.18
CA GLU A 88 5.69 3.55 6.45
C GLU A 88 5.75 2.31 5.55
N ASN A 89 6.92 2.05 4.95
CA ASN A 89 7.15 0.90 4.10
C ASN A 89 8.01 -0.14 4.79
N TYR A 90 7.66 -1.41 4.61
CA TYR A 90 8.35 -2.55 5.19
C TYR A 90 8.67 -3.59 4.10
N SER A 91 9.88 -4.16 4.15
CA SER A 91 10.23 -5.38 3.42
C SER A 91 9.62 -6.59 4.10
N LEU A 92 9.42 -7.66 3.34
CA LEU A 92 9.37 -9.01 3.89
C LEU A 92 10.78 -9.60 3.88
N ASN A 93 11.11 -10.40 4.91
CA ASN A 93 12.42 -11.04 5.03
C ASN A 93 12.64 -12.08 3.92
N ASP A 94 11.61 -12.87 3.63
CA ASP A 94 11.59 -13.84 2.54
C ASP A 94 10.31 -13.68 1.69
N PRO A 95 10.29 -12.71 0.75
CA PRO A 95 9.08 -12.32 0.04
C PRO A 95 8.44 -13.45 -0.77
N ILE A 96 9.23 -14.41 -1.27
CA ILE A 96 8.72 -15.52 -2.11
C ILE A 96 7.75 -16.43 -1.34
N LEU A 97 7.92 -16.56 -0.01
CA LEU A 97 7.02 -17.37 0.82
C LEU A 97 5.59 -16.81 0.87
N TYR A 98 5.43 -15.52 0.57
CA TYR A 98 4.18 -14.81 0.65
C TYR A 98 3.60 -14.48 -0.73
N ALA A 99 4.24 -14.93 -1.81
CA ALA A 99 3.78 -14.69 -3.16
C ALA A 99 2.35 -15.21 -3.38
N GLY A 100 1.48 -14.36 -3.92
CA GLY A 100 0.07 -14.65 -4.14
C GLY A 100 -0.82 -14.38 -2.93
N ALA A 101 -0.27 -13.93 -1.79
CA ALA A 101 -1.06 -13.61 -0.60
C ALA A 101 -2.09 -12.49 -0.84
N ALA A 102 -1.97 -11.69 -1.89
CA ALA A 102 -2.99 -10.70 -2.21
C ALA A 102 -4.31 -11.35 -2.69
N ARG A 103 -4.25 -12.60 -3.16
CA ARG A 103 -5.40 -13.35 -3.68
C ARG A 103 -5.72 -14.58 -2.83
N GLU A 104 -4.76 -15.04 -2.04
CA GLU A 104 -4.89 -16.20 -1.17
C GLU A 104 -4.89 -15.80 0.32
N PRO A 105 -6.06 -15.71 0.97
CA PRO A 105 -6.16 -15.27 2.36
C PRO A 105 -5.39 -16.14 3.36
N ASP A 106 -5.22 -17.42 3.06
CA ASP A 106 -4.51 -18.34 3.96
C ASP A 106 -3.00 -18.07 3.98
N ILE A 107 -2.41 -17.65 2.85
CA ILE A 107 -1.02 -17.19 2.80
C ILE A 107 -0.91 -15.82 3.50
N LEU A 108 -1.86 -14.91 3.26
CA LEU A 108 -1.88 -13.58 3.90
C LEU A 108 -1.85 -13.67 5.43
N LYS A 109 -2.58 -14.63 6.02
CA LYS A 109 -2.62 -14.87 7.47
C LYS A 109 -1.29 -15.33 8.06
N THR A 110 -0.37 -15.82 7.25
CA THR A 110 0.97 -16.22 7.71
C THR A 110 1.97 -15.06 7.78
N ILE A 111 1.60 -13.90 7.24
CA ILE A 111 2.41 -12.68 7.41
C ILE A 111 2.22 -12.19 8.84
N THR A 112 3.32 -12.00 9.54
CA THR A 112 3.36 -11.54 10.93
C THR A 112 4.32 -10.34 11.09
N PRO A 113 4.23 -9.57 12.19
CA PRO A 113 5.13 -8.43 12.40
C PRO A 113 6.62 -8.79 12.53
N ASP A 114 6.96 -10.04 12.87
CA ASP A 114 8.35 -10.51 13.03
C ASP A 114 9.04 -10.86 11.69
N VAL A 115 8.28 -11.04 10.61
CA VAL A 115 8.81 -11.36 9.27
C VAL A 115 8.97 -10.13 8.38
N ILE A 116 8.81 -8.93 8.94
CA ILE A 116 8.93 -7.66 8.22
C ILE A 116 10.02 -6.76 8.80
N GLU A 117 10.65 -5.99 7.92
CA GLU A 117 11.69 -5.03 8.28
C GLU A 117 11.35 -3.63 7.77
N ARG A 118 11.45 -2.63 8.65
CA ARG A 118 11.14 -1.25 8.30
C ARG A 118 12.17 -0.67 7.33
N ARG A 119 11.69 -0.10 6.23
CA ARG A 119 12.50 0.67 5.27
C ARG A 119 12.41 2.15 5.59
N TYR A 120 13.39 2.62 6.37
CA TYR A 120 13.54 4.04 6.69
C TYR A 120 13.87 4.85 5.44
N ASN A 121 13.45 6.12 5.41
CA ASN A 121 13.63 7.06 4.32
C ASN A 121 12.88 6.70 3.02
N CYS A 122 12.11 5.61 3.00
CA CYS A 122 11.30 5.22 1.86
C CYS A 122 9.82 5.53 2.05
N SER A 123 9.43 6.27 3.10
CA SER A 123 8.03 6.49 3.42
C SER A 123 7.35 7.43 2.42
N MET A 124 6.06 7.23 2.21
CA MET A 124 5.25 8.09 1.34
C MET A 124 4.43 9.06 2.18
N ILE A 125 4.39 10.32 1.75
CA ILE A 125 3.59 11.38 2.35
C ILE A 125 2.45 11.71 1.40
N PHE A 126 1.22 11.68 1.90
CA PHE A 126 0.02 11.98 1.12
C PHE A 126 -0.73 13.18 1.70
N TRP A 127 -1.04 14.14 0.84
CA TRP A 127 -1.89 15.29 1.16
C TRP A 127 -3.22 15.18 0.44
N ARG A 128 -4.30 15.57 1.13
CA ARG A 128 -5.62 15.68 0.51
C ARG A 128 -5.68 16.96 -0.32
N GLU A 129 -5.93 16.81 -1.62
CA GLU A 129 -6.13 17.91 -2.57
C GLU A 129 -7.52 17.77 -3.19
N GLY A 130 -8.53 18.41 -2.59
CA GLY A 130 -9.92 18.33 -3.07
C GLY A 130 -10.48 16.91 -3.02
N ASP A 131 -10.70 16.31 -4.20
CA ASP A 131 -11.21 14.96 -4.42
C ASP A 131 -10.11 13.93 -4.73
N MET A 132 -8.84 14.29 -4.61
CA MET A 132 -7.72 13.37 -4.78
C MET A 132 -6.75 13.41 -3.60
N PHE A 133 -5.87 12.41 -3.55
CA PHE A 133 -4.68 12.44 -2.70
C PHE A 133 -3.45 12.55 -3.59
N ARG A 134 -2.53 13.45 -3.22
CA ARG A 134 -1.24 13.58 -3.88
C ARG A 134 -0.15 13.03 -3.00
N GLY A 135 0.61 12.06 -3.53
CA GLY A 135 1.70 11.40 -2.81
C GLY A 135 3.07 11.91 -3.26
N SER A 136 4.02 12.01 -2.33
CA SER A 136 5.46 12.12 -2.63
C SER A 136 6.26 11.24 -1.67
N VAL A 137 7.47 10.85 -2.08
CA VAL A 137 8.40 10.19 -1.17
C VAL A 137 8.92 11.22 -0.16
N GLU A 138 9.19 10.79 1.07
CA GLU A 138 9.87 11.65 2.05
C GLU A 138 11.27 12.06 1.54
N PRO A 139 11.74 13.28 1.88
CA PRO A 139 13.08 13.72 1.50
C PRO A 139 14.15 12.75 2.02
N GLY A 140 15.08 12.33 1.15
CA GLY A 140 16.20 11.47 1.52
C GLY A 140 16.06 9.99 1.16
N CYS A 141 14.99 9.60 0.46
CA CYS A 141 14.96 8.30 -0.22
C CYS A 141 16.02 8.28 -1.34
N GLN A 142 17.07 7.48 -1.16
CA GLN A 142 17.99 7.08 -2.22
C GLN A 142 17.79 5.60 -2.53
#